data_AF-A0A1I7ELC5-F1
#
_entry.id   AF-A0A1I7ELC5-F1
#
_cell.length_a   1.000
_cell.length_b   1.000
_cell.length_c   1.000
_cell.angle_alpha   90.00
_cell.angle_beta   90.00
_cell.angle_gamma   90.00
#
_symmetry.space_group_name_H-M   'P 1'
#
loop_
_entity.id
_entity.type
_entity.pdbx_description
1 polymer ?
#
loop_
_entity_poly.entity_id
_entity_poly.type
_entity_poly.pdbx_seq_one_letter_code
_entity_poly.pdbx_strand_id
1 'polypeptide(L)' 'MTPEKVLSMFERQYLEGKTPVDLETLCASFATWLAATWDQHDGEQKTLLLTIGAALWREGYNLRAGTATKDLW' A
#
# COMPACT_ATOMS: atom_id res chain seq x y z
N MET A 1 14.56 7.43 15.00
CA MET A 1 13.59 6.38 14.61
C MET A 1 14.38 5.22 14.01
N THR A 2 14.11 3.95 14.33
CA THR A 2 14.82 2.79 13.76
C THR A 2 13.87 1.94 12.90
N PRO A 3 14.38 1.15 11.92
CA PRO A 3 13.54 0.28 11.10
C PRO A 3 12.68 -0.69 11.92
N GLU A 4 13.24 -1.29 12.97
CA GLU A 4 12.54 -2.24 13.86
C GLU A 4 11.38 -1.57 14.59
N LYS A 5 11.60 -0.32 15.02
CA LYS A 5 10.55 0.47 15.66
C LYS A 5 9.43 0.84 14.68
N VAL A 6 9.75 1.09 13.41
CA VAL A 6 8.73 1.33 12.38
C VAL A 6 7.94 0.05 12.07
N LEU A 7 8.60 -1.11 11.98
CA LEU A 7 7.94 -2.40 11.76
C LEU A 7 6.98 -2.76 12.91
N SER A 8 7.39 -2.59 14.16
CA SER A 8 6.48 -2.79 15.30
C SER A 8 5.28 -1.84 15.30
N MET A 9 5.41 -0.63 14.74
CA MET A 9 4.27 0.27 14.55
C MET A 9 3.31 -0.24 13.47
N PHE A 10 3.82 -0.84 12.37
CA PHE A 10 2.98 -1.48 11.36
C PHE A 10 2.20 -2.66 11.94
N GLU A 11 2.89 -3.54 12.68
CA GLU A 11 2.27 -4.68 13.36
C GLU A 11 1.17 -4.24 14.32
N ARG A 12 1.43 -3.20 15.11
CA ARG A 12 0.44 -2.64 16.02
C ARG A 12 -0.78 -2.07 15.28
N GLN A 13 -0.58 -1.32 14.20
CA GLN A 13 -1.66 -0.81 13.35
C GLN A 13 -2.55 -1.93 12.78
N TYR A 14 -1.91 -3.03 12.36
CA TYR A 14 -2.59 -4.23 11.89
C TYR A 14 -3.41 -4.90 13.01
N LEU A 15 -2.80 -5.15 14.17
CA LEU A 15 -3.45 -5.78 15.32
C LEU A 15 -4.59 -4.93 15.90
N GLU A 16 -4.50 -3.61 15.83
CA GLU A 16 -5.53 -2.67 16.28
C GLU A 16 -6.69 -2.53 15.27
N GLY A 17 -6.64 -3.19 14.10
CA GLY A 17 -7.68 -3.14 13.08
C GLY A 17 -7.84 -1.77 12.42
N LYS A 18 -6.82 -0.91 12.50
CA LYS A 18 -6.82 0.46 11.98
C LYS A 18 -6.39 0.54 10.50
N THR A 19 -6.07 -0.60 9.91
CA THR A 19 -5.72 -0.67 8.48
C THR A 19 -7.01 -0.58 7.65
N PRO A 20 -7.07 0.26 6.60
CA PRO A 20 -8.20 0.26 5.68
C PRO A 20 -8.41 -1.15 5.13
N VAL A 21 -9.61 -1.70 5.33
CA VAL A 21 -9.94 -3.08 4.90
C VAL A 21 -9.96 -3.18 3.37
N ASP A 22 -10.16 -2.06 2.68
CA ASP A 22 -10.14 -1.98 1.23
C ASP A 22 -8.78 -1.52 0.69
N LEU A 23 -8.12 -2.43 -0.03
CA LEU A 23 -6.84 -2.20 -0.68
C LEU A 23 -6.92 -1.18 -1.83
N GLU A 24 -8.08 -1.04 -2.46
CA GLU A 24 -8.27 -0.03 -3.52
C GLU A 24 -8.23 1.38 -2.93
N THR A 25 -9.00 1.61 -1.86
CA THR A 25 -8.97 2.86 -1.09
C THR A 25 -7.57 3.16 -0.54
N LEU A 26 -6.84 2.16 -0.03
CA LEU A 26 -5.47 2.33 0.44
C LEU A 26 -4.53 2.77 -0.70
N CYS A 27 -4.62 2.11 -1.86
CA CYS A 27 -3.79 2.42 -3.02
C CYS A 27 -4.09 3.82 -3.57
N ALA A 28 -5.36 4.21 -3.67
CA ALA A 28 -5.78 5.54 -4.12
C ALA A 28 -5.31 6.64 -3.14
N SER A 29 -5.42 6.38 -1.84
CA SER A 29 -4.95 7.30 -0.79
C SER A 29 -3.44 7.50 -0.85
N PHE A 30 -2.68 6.41 -1.02
CA PHE A 30 -1.22 6.47 -1.19
C PHE A 30 -0.81 7.25 -2.45
N ALA A 31 -1.45 6.97 -3.59
CA ALA A 31 -1.18 7.69 -4.84
C ALA A 31 -1.48 9.19 -4.72
N THR A 32 -2.60 9.54 -4.06
CA THR A 32 -2.99 10.94 -3.81
C THR A 32 -1.93 11.67 -2.97
N TRP A 33 -1.49 11.05 -1.87
CA TRP A 33 -0.44 11.62 -1.03
C TRP A 33 0.91 11.74 -1.74
N LEU A 34 1.29 10.72 -2.51
CA LEU A 34 2.56 10.72 -3.26
C LEU A 34 2.56 11.83 -4.33
N ALA A 35 1.45 12.01 -5.05
CA ALA A 35 1.31 13.09 -6.02
C ALA A 35 1.44 14.47 -5.37
N ALA A 36 0.82 14.67 -4.20
CA ALA A 36 0.87 15.95 -3.48
C ALA A 36 2.26 16.29 -2.92
N THR A 37 3.12 15.29 -2.71
CA THR A 37 4.47 15.48 -2.15
C THR A 37 5.59 15.21 -3.15
N TRP A 38 5.26 14.97 -4.43
CA TRP A 38 6.18 14.45 -5.44
C TRP A 38 7.49 15.25 -5.55
N ASP A 39 7.40 16.57 -5.57
CA ASP A 39 8.56 17.45 -5.75
C ASP A 39 9.47 17.52 -4.51
N GLN A 40 9.02 17.00 -3.36
CA GLN A 40 9.81 16.96 -2.12
C GLN A 40 10.73 15.74 -2.04
N HIS A 41 10.56 14.76 -2.94
CA HIS A 41 11.32 13.52 -2.95
C HIS A 41 12.45 13.54 -3.97
N ASP A 42 13.61 12.98 -3.60
CA ASP A 42 14.70 12.73 -4.53
C ASP A 42 14.42 11.52 -5.45
N GLY A 43 15.33 11.23 -6.38
CA GLY A 43 15.14 10.15 -7.36
C GLY A 43 15.10 8.74 -6.74
N GLU A 44 15.86 8.50 -5.68
CA GLU A 44 15.89 7.20 -4.99
C GLU A 44 14.59 7.00 -4.19
N GLN A 45 14.16 8.04 -3.48
CA GLN A 45 12.89 8.07 -2.75
C GLN A 45 11.70 7.87 -3.68
N LYS A 46 11.68 8.56 -4.84
CA LYS A 46 10.64 8.36 -5.87
C LYS A 46 10.58 6.92 -6.35
N THR A 47 11.73 6.31 -6.62
CA THR A 47 11.82 4.91 -7.07
C THR A 47 11.30 3.94 -6.01
N LEU A 48 11.67 4.14 -4.74
CA LEU A 48 11.20 3.33 -3.63
C LEU A 48 9.68 3.44 -3.45
N LEU A 49 9.15 4.66 -3.44
CA LEU A 49 7.72 4.93 -3.25
C LEU A 49 6.87 4.37 -4.40
N LEU A 50 7.35 4.47 -5.64
CA LEU A 50 6.70 3.83 -6.79
C LEU A 50 6.72 2.30 -6.68
N THR A 51 7.81 1.71 -6.20
CA THR A 51 7.91 0.26 -5.99
C THR A 51 6.92 -0.23 -4.93
N ILE A 52 6.77 0.52 -3.83
CA ILE A 52 5.76 0.25 -2.79
C ILE A 52 4.35 0.36 -3.38
N GLY A 53 4.05 1.42 -4.14
CA GLY A 53 2.75 1.60 -4.79
C GLY A 53 2.41 0.46 -5.77
N ALA A 54 3.39 0.00 -6.55
CA ALA A 54 3.23 -1.12 -7.47
C ALA A 54 2.94 -2.45 -6.72
N ALA A 55 3.59 -2.69 -5.59
CA ALA A 55 3.31 -3.85 -4.75
C ALA A 55 1.88 -3.81 -4.18
N LEU A 56 1.44 -2.65 -3.66
CA LEU A 56 0.06 -2.46 -3.17
C LEU A 56 -0.97 -2.70 -4.28
N TRP A 57 -0.75 -2.14 -5.47
CA TRP A 57 -1.65 -2.33 -6.62
C TRP A 57 -1.74 -3.79 -7.05
N ARG A 58 -0.62 -4.53 -7.03
CA ARG A 58 -0.58 -5.96 -7.35
C ARG A 58 -1.43 -6.78 -6.37
N GLU A 59 -1.34 -6.52 -5.07
CA GLU A 59 -2.16 -7.24 -4.08
C GLU A 59 -3.67 -6.99 -4.31
N GLY A 60 -4.06 -5.74 -4.61
CA GLY A 60 -5.43 -5.43 -5.00
C GLY A 60 -5.87 -6.10 -6.31
N TYR A 61 -4.97 -6.18 -7.30
CA TYR A 61 -5.22 -6.90 -8.56
C TYR A 61 -5.41 -8.41 -8.33
N ASN A 62 -4.55 -9.04 -7.53
CA ASN A 62 -4.64 -10.47 -7.21
C ASN A 62 -5.95 -10.81 -6.49
N LEU A 63 -6.43 -9.95 -5.59
CA LEU A 63 -7.74 -10.13 -4.96
C LEU A 63 -8.88 -10.09 -5.98
N ARG A 64 -8.87 -9.12 -6.90
CA ARG A 64 -9.90 -9.00 -7.96
C ARG A 64 -9.87 -10.18 -8.95
N ALA A 65 -8.68 -10.66 -9.30
CA ALA A 65 -8.52 -11.84 -10.16
C ALA A 65 -8.97 -13.14 -9.44
N GLY A 66 -8.71 -13.24 -8.13
CA GLY A 66 -9.13 -14.37 -7.30
C GLY A 66 -10.64 -14.41 -7.02
N THR A 67 -11.32 -13.26 -6.94
CA THR A 67 -12.80 -13.23 -6.84
C THR A 67 -13.46 -13.61 -8.17
N ALA A 68 -12.92 -13.14 -9.30
CA ALA A 68 -13.42 -13.48 -10.63
C ALA A 68 -13.38 -14.99 -10.94
N THR A 69 -12.48 -15.74 -10.32
CA THR A 69 -12.40 -17.21 -10.46
C THR A 69 -13.29 -17.97 -9.48
N LYS A 70 -13.76 -17.31 -8.41
CA LYS A 70 -14.66 -17.89 -7.41
C LYS A 70 -16.12 -17.89 -7.84
N ASP A 71 -16.53 -16.95 -8.69
CA ASP A 71 -17.89 -16.85 -9.26
C ASP A 71 -18.11 -17.77 -10.48
N LEU A 72 -17.11 -18.56 -10.88
CA LEU A 72 -17.16 -19.43 -12.06
C LEU A 72 -17.43 -20.91 -11.74
N TRP A 73 -17.73 -21.26 -10.48
CA TRP A 73 -18.06 -22.63 -10.05
C TRP A 73 -19.29 -22.68 -9.15
#